data_AF-L1I697-F1
#
_entry.id   AF-L1I697-F1
#
_cell.length_a   1.000
_cell.length_b   1.000
_cell.length_c   1.000
_cell.angle_alpha   90.00
_cell.angle_beta   90.00
_cell.angle_gamma   90.00
#
_symmetry.space_group_name_H-M   'P 1'
#
loop_
_entity.id
_entity.type
_entity.pdbx_description
1 polymer ?
#
loop_
_entity_poly.entity_id
_entity_poly.type
_entity_poly.pdbx_seq_one_letter_code
_entity_poly.pdbx_strand_id
1 'polypeptide(L)'
;MDDTKDIDLATISEYQADMCLTFDNDIDLQTIFKDVVVNPAQDVRIFGKHGVSYEDLQVMKEEYICFEITETPGKIFEKLFQVNRLYNVLKGEMIGEDSKIAAIGLLTNGNREDFEVVSGCLSRFFSLASDHHELTSFVDPGSIPFVLIYTPYRNIYGAVQDLKENVDRKFDELKEDVDTRFNELKEDVDTRFNELQSNVTALQSDVTELKSDVSELKSDVSELKSGVSALNVTMGLVLELLNKKLK
;
A
#
# COMPACT_ATOMS: atom_id res chain seq x y z
N MET A 1 17.80 -63.68 6.76
CA MET A 1 17.67 -62.94 5.49
C MET A 1 17.59 -61.50 5.89
N ASP A 2 18.75 -60.87 5.79
CA ASP A 2 19.00 -59.47 6.09
C ASP A 2 18.63 -58.72 4.82
N ASP A 3 17.41 -58.15 4.79
CA ASP A 3 16.96 -57.30 3.69
C ASP A 3 17.42 -55.87 3.97
N THR A 4 18.74 -55.68 4.03
CA THR A 4 19.33 -54.38 3.76
C THR A 4 19.13 -54.11 2.27
N LYS A 5 18.03 -53.42 1.94
CA LYS A 5 17.96 -52.71 0.66
C LYS A 5 19.18 -51.78 0.65
N ASP A 6 20.15 -52.08 -0.20
CA ASP A 6 21.18 -51.12 -0.58
C ASP A 6 20.45 -49.85 -1.01
N ILE A 7 20.48 -48.85 -0.13
CA ILE A 7 20.03 -47.52 -0.47
C ILE A 7 21.11 -47.00 -1.40
N ASP A 8 20.80 -47.00 -2.69
CA ASP A 8 21.66 -46.38 -3.69
C ASP A 8 21.73 -44.88 -3.39
N LEU A 9 22.81 -44.46 -2.74
CA LEU A 9 23.05 -43.06 -2.36
C LEU A 9 23.05 -42.12 -3.57
N ALA A 10 23.22 -42.63 -4.80
CA ALA A 10 23.09 -41.84 -6.03
C ALA A 10 21.66 -41.28 -6.20
N THR A 11 20.62 -41.98 -5.73
CA THR A 11 19.23 -41.49 -5.77
C THR A 11 18.90 -40.47 -4.68
N ILE A 12 19.80 -40.22 -3.72
CA ILE A 12 19.59 -39.27 -2.61
C ILE A 12 20.27 -37.91 -2.88
N SER A 13 21.08 -37.78 -3.93
CA SER A 13 21.77 -36.54 -4.28
C SER A 13 21.47 -36.02 -5.68
N GLU A 14 20.22 -36.09 -6.14
CA GLU A 14 19.76 -35.32 -7.31
C GLU A 14 19.67 -33.83 -6.95
N TYR A 15 20.82 -33.19 -6.71
CA TYR A 15 20.90 -31.74 -6.81
C TYR A 15 20.93 -31.40 -8.30
N GLN A 16 19.78 -31.03 -8.83
CA GLN A 16 19.64 -30.46 -10.17
C GLN A 16 19.30 -28.98 -10.04
N ALA A 17 19.83 -28.13 -10.93
CA ALA A 17 19.42 -26.74 -10.97
C ALA A 17 17.91 -26.66 -11.12
N ASP A 18 17.26 -25.70 -10.46
CA ASP A 18 15.81 -25.47 -10.61
C ASP A 18 15.40 -25.38 -12.10
N MET A 19 16.30 -24.86 -12.95
CA MET A 19 16.16 -24.86 -14.40
C MET A 19 17.49 -25.24 -15.06
N CYS A 20 17.51 -26.34 -15.82
CA CYS A 20 18.63 -26.73 -16.67
C CYS A 20 18.09 -27.13 -18.05
N LEU A 21 18.31 -26.29 -19.07
CA LEU A 21 17.63 -26.40 -20.37
C LEU A 21 18.64 -26.40 -21.52
N THR A 22 18.31 -27.11 -22.60
CA THR A 22 18.99 -27.05 -23.89
C THR A 22 17.97 -26.90 -25.02
N PHE A 23 18.42 -26.50 -26.20
CA PHE A 23 17.55 -26.10 -27.31
C PHE A 23 17.99 -26.74 -28.63
N ASP A 24 17.00 -27.07 -29.47
CA ASP A 24 17.20 -27.71 -30.78
C ASP A 24 17.76 -26.77 -31.84
N ASN A 25 17.71 -25.46 -31.61
CA ASN A 25 18.21 -24.41 -32.50
C ASN A 25 18.90 -23.33 -31.66
N ASP A 26 19.76 -22.55 -32.31
CA ASP A 26 20.36 -21.36 -31.72
C ASP A 26 19.25 -20.39 -31.28
N ILE A 27 19.37 -19.88 -30.05
CA ILE A 27 18.36 -19.01 -29.45
C ILE A 27 19.00 -17.93 -28.59
N ASP A 28 18.50 -16.71 -28.70
CA ASP A 28 18.97 -15.60 -27.89
C ASP A 28 18.38 -15.69 -26.47
N LEU A 29 19.18 -15.37 -25.46
CA LEU A 29 18.74 -15.41 -24.06
C LEU A 29 17.54 -14.48 -23.81
N GLN A 30 17.48 -13.36 -24.54
CA GLN A 30 16.32 -12.46 -24.52
C GLN A 30 15.04 -13.14 -24.97
N THR A 31 15.10 -14.04 -25.95
CA THR A 31 13.93 -14.77 -26.45
C THR A 31 13.44 -15.77 -25.41
N ILE A 32 14.36 -16.41 -24.68
CA ILE A 32 14.04 -17.35 -23.60
C ILE A 32 13.29 -16.63 -22.47
N PHE A 33 13.74 -15.43 -22.10
CA PHE A 33 13.23 -14.68 -20.95
C PHE A 33 12.35 -13.47 -21.32
N LYS A 34 11.85 -13.40 -22.56
CA LYS A 34 11.11 -12.24 -23.10
C LYS A 34 9.88 -11.87 -22.29
N ASP A 35 9.22 -12.86 -21.71
CA ASP A 35 7.98 -12.64 -20.97
C ASP A 35 8.29 -12.22 -19.52
N VAL A 36 9.49 -12.57 -19.01
CA VAL A 36 9.89 -12.44 -17.60
C VAL A 36 10.73 -11.20 -17.31
N VAL A 37 11.45 -10.70 -18.31
CA VAL A 37 12.28 -9.51 -18.22
C VAL A 37 11.62 -8.37 -18.98
N VAL A 38 11.10 -7.38 -18.23
CA VAL A 38 10.40 -6.24 -18.82
C VAL A 38 11.36 -5.11 -19.18
N ASN A 39 12.33 -4.80 -18.31
CA ASN A 39 13.33 -3.77 -18.55
C ASN A 39 14.75 -4.33 -18.37
N PRO A 40 15.34 -4.97 -19.40
CA PRO A 40 16.62 -5.66 -19.27
C PRO A 40 17.75 -4.80 -18.69
N ALA A 41 17.83 -3.54 -19.10
CA ALA A 41 18.85 -2.60 -18.61
C ALA A 41 18.77 -2.38 -17.08
N GLN A 42 17.59 -2.50 -16.49
CA GLN A 42 17.37 -2.35 -15.06
C GLN A 42 17.33 -3.70 -14.33
N ASP A 43 16.85 -4.75 -14.97
CA ASP A 43 16.47 -5.99 -14.30
C ASP A 43 17.52 -7.10 -14.46
N VAL A 44 18.44 -6.96 -15.41
CA VAL A 44 19.50 -7.94 -15.65
C VAL A 44 20.85 -7.38 -15.20
N ARG A 45 21.64 -8.22 -14.53
CA ARG A 45 23.04 -7.95 -14.22
C ARG A 45 23.86 -9.15 -14.66
N ILE A 46 24.93 -8.91 -15.41
CA ILE A 46 25.86 -9.94 -15.85
C ILE A 46 27.18 -9.76 -15.10
N PHE A 47 27.72 -10.87 -14.61
CA PHE A 47 28.95 -10.93 -13.85
C PHE A 47 29.90 -11.96 -14.44
N GLY A 48 31.19 -11.84 -14.10
CA GLY A 48 32.25 -12.69 -14.65
C GLY A 48 32.65 -12.24 -16.05
N LYS A 49 32.30 -13.05 -17.06
CA LYS A 49 32.84 -12.95 -18.42
C LYS A 49 32.70 -11.53 -19.00
N HIS A 50 33.84 -10.88 -19.22
CA HIS A 50 33.88 -9.50 -19.68
C HIS A 50 33.37 -9.33 -21.12
N GLY A 51 32.74 -8.19 -21.38
CA GLY A 51 32.25 -7.82 -22.72
C GLY A 51 30.99 -8.56 -23.18
N VAL A 52 30.35 -9.33 -22.30
CA VAL A 52 29.07 -9.99 -22.58
C VAL A 52 27.92 -9.07 -22.17
N SER A 53 27.07 -8.72 -23.12
CA SER A 53 25.80 -8.04 -22.87
C SER A 53 24.67 -9.08 -22.82
N TYR A 54 23.51 -8.68 -22.29
CA TYR A 54 22.34 -9.56 -22.26
C TYR A 54 21.73 -9.72 -23.65
N GLU A 55 21.82 -8.67 -24.47
CA GLU A 55 21.35 -8.59 -25.84
C GLU A 55 22.12 -9.52 -26.79
N ASP A 56 23.42 -9.68 -26.55
CA ASP A 56 24.31 -10.46 -27.42
C ASP A 56 24.52 -11.91 -26.93
N LEU A 57 23.88 -12.31 -25.82
CA LEU A 57 24.04 -13.65 -25.26
C LEU A 57 23.17 -14.66 -26.02
N GLN A 58 23.82 -15.42 -26.89
CA GLN A 58 23.21 -16.51 -27.65
C GLN A 58 23.54 -17.86 -27.02
N VAL A 59 22.54 -18.74 -26.97
CA VAL A 59 22.68 -20.16 -26.60
C VAL A 59 22.71 -20.95 -27.90
N MET A 60 23.86 -21.55 -28.23
CA MET A 60 23.96 -22.35 -29.44
C MET A 60 23.20 -23.66 -29.28
N LYS A 61 22.81 -24.27 -30.40
CA LYS A 61 22.20 -25.60 -30.42
C LYS A 61 22.98 -26.59 -29.54
N GLU A 62 22.26 -27.36 -28.71
CA GLU A 62 22.79 -28.36 -27.78
C GLU A 62 23.66 -27.79 -26.62
N GLU A 63 23.81 -26.46 -26.50
CA GLU A 63 24.34 -25.85 -25.29
C GLU A 63 23.25 -25.74 -24.21
N TYR A 64 23.70 -25.63 -22.96
CA TYR A 64 22.85 -25.59 -21.79
C TYR A 64 22.82 -24.19 -21.18
N ILE A 65 21.68 -23.86 -20.58
CA ILE A 65 21.58 -22.82 -19.55
C ILE A 65 21.21 -23.46 -18.22
N CYS A 66 21.80 -22.97 -17.12
CA CYS A 66 21.51 -23.46 -15.78
C CYS A 66 21.20 -22.31 -14.84
N PHE A 67 19.99 -22.29 -14.28
CA PHE A 67 19.54 -21.23 -13.40
C PHE A 67 18.92 -21.81 -12.13
N GLU A 68 19.18 -21.14 -11.02
CA GLU A 68 18.48 -21.35 -9.75
C GLU A 68 17.47 -20.23 -9.51
N ILE A 69 16.42 -20.49 -8.74
CA ILE A 69 15.35 -19.53 -8.46
C ILE A 69 15.30 -19.22 -6.96
N THR A 70 15.13 -17.95 -6.61
CA THR A 70 14.93 -17.53 -5.22
C THR A 70 13.92 -16.40 -5.10
N GLU A 71 13.05 -16.46 -4.10
CA GLU A 71 12.12 -15.37 -3.78
C GLU A 71 12.75 -14.30 -2.87
N THR A 72 14.00 -14.49 -2.46
CA THR A 72 14.69 -13.60 -1.51
C THR A 72 16.10 -13.26 -2.02
N PRO A 73 16.40 -11.97 -2.27
CA PRO A 73 17.72 -11.57 -2.73
C PRO A 73 18.84 -11.92 -1.73
N GLY A 74 18.55 -11.92 -0.43
CA GLY A 74 19.51 -12.33 0.61
C GLY A 74 20.05 -13.77 0.49
N LYS A 75 19.37 -14.66 -0.25
CA LYS A 75 19.82 -16.04 -0.49
C LYS A 75 20.65 -16.21 -1.77
N ILE A 76 20.88 -15.14 -2.53
CA ILE A 76 21.57 -15.20 -3.83
C ILE A 76 22.98 -15.79 -3.71
N PHE A 77 23.76 -15.47 -2.67
CA PHE A 77 25.09 -16.07 -2.50
C PHE A 77 25.06 -17.56 -2.16
N GLU A 78 24.03 -18.01 -1.43
CA GLU A 78 23.81 -19.43 -1.17
C GLU A 78 23.49 -20.17 -2.48
N LYS A 79 22.58 -19.60 -3.28
CA LYS A 79 22.19 -20.15 -4.59
C LYS A 79 23.31 -20.08 -5.63
N LEU A 80 24.15 -19.05 -5.57
CA LEU A 80 25.37 -18.96 -6.38
C LEU A 80 26.28 -20.16 -6.13
N PHE A 81 26.51 -20.55 -4.87
CA PHE A 81 27.32 -21.73 -4.56
C PHE A 81 26.67 -23.03 -5.10
N GLN A 82 25.34 -23.14 -5.01
CA GLN A 82 24.61 -24.29 -5.54
C GLN A 82 24.82 -24.42 -7.07
N VAL A 83 24.54 -23.36 -7.83
CA VAL A 83 24.70 -23.41 -9.30
C VAL A 83 26.15 -23.63 -9.75
N ASN A 84 27.13 -23.08 -9.01
CA ASN A 84 28.54 -23.33 -9.30
C ASN A 84 28.96 -24.78 -9.03
N ARG A 85 28.46 -25.39 -7.95
CA ARG A 85 28.73 -26.81 -7.67
C ARG A 85 28.17 -27.70 -8.77
N LEU A 86 26.98 -27.39 -9.28
CA LEU A 86 26.38 -28.13 -10.39
C LEU A 86 27.28 -28.11 -11.62
N TYR A 87 27.81 -26.94 -11.99
CA TYR A 87 28.72 -26.80 -13.12
C TYR A 87 30.10 -27.45 -12.89
N ASN A 88 30.75 -27.18 -11.76
CA ASN A 88 32.15 -27.58 -11.54
C ASN A 88 32.32 -29.04 -11.10
N VAL A 89 31.30 -29.63 -10.48
CA VAL A 89 31.42 -30.94 -9.83
C VAL A 89 30.48 -31.98 -10.44
N LEU A 90 29.25 -31.58 -10.77
CA LEU A 90 28.19 -32.55 -11.14
C LEU A 90 27.84 -32.54 -12.63
N LYS A 91 28.45 -31.66 -13.43
CA LYS A 91 28.16 -31.49 -14.86
C LYS A 91 28.24 -32.81 -15.65
N GLY A 92 29.30 -33.60 -15.44
CA GLY A 92 29.50 -34.87 -16.13
C GLY A 92 28.37 -35.87 -15.89
N GLU A 93 27.90 -35.97 -14.65
CA GLU A 93 26.80 -36.86 -14.24
C GLU A 93 25.43 -36.33 -14.67
N MET A 94 25.24 -35.00 -14.69
CA MET A 94 23.94 -34.38 -14.96
C MET A 94 23.64 -34.15 -16.44
N ILE A 95 24.60 -33.59 -17.17
CA ILE A 95 24.39 -33.15 -18.56
C ILE A 95 25.47 -33.69 -19.52
N GLY A 96 26.48 -34.40 -19.02
CA GLY A 96 27.59 -34.96 -19.80
C GLY A 96 28.84 -34.08 -19.80
N GLU A 97 30.01 -34.74 -19.80
CA GLU A 97 31.33 -34.09 -19.71
C GLU A 97 31.60 -33.11 -20.85
N ASP A 98 31.23 -33.51 -22.08
CA ASP A 98 31.46 -32.74 -23.31
C ASP A 98 30.45 -31.62 -23.53
N SER A 99 29.39 -31.55 -22.71
CA SER A 99 28.34 -30.55 -22.85
C SER A 99 28.87 -29.14 -22.57
N LYS A 100 28.30 -28.13 -23.22
CA LYS A 100 28.70 -26.73 -23.01
C LYS A 100 27.59 -25.98 -22.31
N ILE A 101 27.97 -25.05 -21.44
CA ILE A 101 27.03 -24.16 -20.76
C ILE A 101 27.24 -22.75 -21.29
N ALA A 102 26.21 -22.21 -21.93
CA ALA A 102 26.24 -20.86 -22.51
C ALA A 102 26.12 -19.78 -21.41
N ALA A 103 25.29 -20.03 -20.40
CA ALA A 103 25.11 -19.15 -19.26
C ALA A 103 24.69 -19.92 -18.00
N ILE A 104 25.16 -19.46 -16.86
CA ILE A 104 24.60 -19.81 -15.55
C ILE A 104 23.92 -18.58 -14.97
N GLY A 105 22.98 -18.75 -14.06
CA GLY A 105 22.33 -17.58 -13.49
C GLY A 105 21.37 -17.82 -12.36
N LEU A 106 20.72 -16.73 -11.95
CA LEU A 106 19.70 -16.73 -10.91
C LEU A 106 18.52 -15.88 -11.35
N LEU A 107 17.31 -16.42 -11.16
CA LEU A 107 16.10 -15.62 -11.16
C LEU A 107 15.78 -15.28 -9.71
N THR A 108 15.69 -13.99 -9.40
CA THR A 108 15.28 -13.53 -8.08
C THR A 108 14.03 -12.68 -8.16
N ASN A 109 13.13 -12.92 -7.22
CA ASN A 109 12.07 -11.99 -6.85
C ASN A 109 12.41 -11.37 -5.48
N GLY A 110 11.62 -10.40 -5.02
CA GLY A 110 11.77 -9.75 -3.72
C GLY A 110 11.93 -8.23 -3.85
N ASN A 111 12.42 -7.60 -2.77
CA ASN A 111 12.58 -6.15 -2.71
C ASN A 111 13.67 -5.67 -3.71
N ARG A 112 13.34 -4.62 -4.47
CA ARG A 112 14.25 -4.02 -5.46
C ARG A 112 15.52 -3.44 -4.83
N GLU A 113 15.43 -2.82 -3.66
CA GLU A 113 16.56 -2.26 -2.94
C GLU A 113 17.55 -3.37 -2.55
N ASP A 114 17.05 -4.48 -2.01
CA ASP A 114 17.88 -5.66 -1.68
C ASP A 114 18.54 -6.26 -2.93
N PHE A 115 17.82 -6.30 -4.05
CA PHE A 115 18.38 -6.73 -5.33
C PHE A 115 19.57 -5.87 -5.77
N GLU A 116 19.47 -4.55 -5.68
CA GLU A 116 20.57 -3.63 -6.05
C GLU A 116 21.76 -3.78 -5.09
N VAL A 117 21.50 -3.91 -3.79
CA VAL A 117 22.55 -4.15 -2.78
C VAL A 117 23.30 -5.44 -3.08
N VAL A 118 22.59 -6.54 -3.30
CA VAL A 118 23.21 -7.83 -3.58
C VAL A 118 23.91 -7.84 -4.93
N SER A 119 23.36 -7.17 -5.94
CA SER A 119 24.02 -6.97 -7.24
C SER A 119 25.37 -6.26 -7.09
N GLY A 120 25.44 -5.22 -6.26
CA GLY A 120 26.69 -4.55 -5.93
C GLY A 120 27.68 -5.46 -5.21
N CYS A 121 27.21 -6.30 -4.29
CA CYS A 121 28.04 -7.30 -3.62
C CYS A 121 28.59 -8.35 -4.60
N LEU A 122 27.76 -8.85 -5.52
CA LEU A 122 28.19 -9.79 -6.56
C LEU A 122 29.23 -9.15 -7.50
N SER A 123 29.04 -7.90 -7.91
CA SER A 123 30.02 -7.18 -8.73
C SER A 123 31.40 -7.14 -8.07
N ARG A 124 31.44 -6.81 -6.78
CA ARG A 124 32.68 -6.82 -5.99
C ARG A 124 33.26 -8.22 -5.86
N PHE A 125 32.42 -9.21 -5.59
CA PHE A 125 32.85 -10.61 -5.44
C PHE A 125 33.49 -11.15 -6.72
N PHE A 126 32.84 -10.98 -7.88
CA PHE A 126 33.39 -11.44 -9.16
C PHE A 126 34.66 -10.67 -9.55
N SER A 127 34.75 -9.37 -9.24
CA SER A 127 35.99 -8.60 -9.43
C SER A 127 37.13 -9.16 -8.59
N LEU A 128 36.88 -9.47 -7.31
CA LEU A 128 37.88 -10.08 -6.41
C LEU A 128 38.28 -11.49 -6.88
N ALA A 129 37.32 -12.27 -7.36
CA ALA A 129 37.58 -13.63 -7.85
C ALA A 129 38.50 -13.65 -9.08
N SER A 130 38.43 -12.62 -9.93
CA SER A 130 39.34 -12.48 -11.08
C SER A 130 40.80 -12.25 -10.67
N ASP A 131 41.04 -11.62 -9.52
CA ASP A 131 42.38 -11.28 -9.03
C ASP A 131 43.00 -12.35 -8.11
N HIS A 132 42.18 -13.27 -7.59
CA HIS A 132 42.59 -14.24 -6.56
C HIS A 132 42.34 -15.69 -6.99
N HIS A 133 43.41 -16.44 -7.28
CA HIS A 133 43.36 -17.85 -7.69
C HIS A 133 42.71 -18.81 -6.66
N GLU A 134 42.59 -18.42 -5.39
CA GLU A 134 41.91 -19.26 -4.39
C GLU A 134 40.38 -19.29 -4.63
N LEU A 135 39.83 -18.20 -5.17
CA LEU A 135 38.40 -18.04 -5.43
C LEU A 135 37.95 -18.69 -6.75
N THR A 136 38.88 -19.02 -7.65
CA THR A 136 38.57 -19.68 -8.93
C THR A 136 38.01 -21.09 -8.75
N SER A 137 38.28 -21.72 -7.60
CA SER A 137 37.69 -23.01 -7.22
C SER A 137 36.19 -22.91 -6.87
N PHE A 138 35.72 -21.71 -6.53
CA PHE A 138 34.33 -21.45 -6.18
C PHE A 138 33.54 -20.90 -7.35
N VAL A 139 34.14 -19.98 -8.11
CA VAL A 139 33.56 -19.36 -9.30
C VAL A 139 34.69 -19.08 -10.28
N ASP A 140 34.59 -19.59 -11.51
CA ASP A 140 35.51 -19.18 -12.59
C ASP A 140 34.92 -17.97 -13.31
N PRO A 141 35.39 -16.74 -13.03
CA PRO A 141 34.80 -15.53 -13.56
C PRO A 141 35.03 -15.38 -15.08
N GLY A 142 35.94 -16.14 -15.69
CA GLY A 142 36.31 -15.98 -17.10
C GLY A 142 35.55 -16.88 -18.07
N SER A 143 35.06 -18.03 -17.61
CA SER A 143 34.59 -19.10 -18.50
C SER A 143 33.14 -18.97 -18.92
N ILE A 144 32.22 -18.74 -17.96
CA ILE A 144 30.77 -18.71 -18.21
C ILE A 144 30.19 -17.42 -17.62
N PRO A 145 29.37 -16.67 -18.38
CA PRO A 145 28.69 -15.50 -17.83
C PRO A 145 27.69 -15.93 -16.75
N PHE A 146 27.72 -15.23 -15.61
CA PHE A 146 26.72 -15.37 -14.56
C PHE A 146 25.66 -14.29 -14.70
N VAL A 147 24.41 -14.68 -14.98
CA VAL A 147 23.28 -13.79 -15.28
C VAL A 147 22.34 -13.76 -14.08
N LEU A 148 22.26 -12.62 -13.40
CA LEU A 148 21.25 -12.37 -12.38
C LEU A 148 20.08 -11.62 -13.01
N ILE A 149 18.88 -12.18 -12.89
CA ILE A 149 17.65 -11.64 -13.46
C ILE A 149 16.67 -11.32 -12.32
N TYR A 150 16.33 -10.05 -12.17
CA TYR A 150 15.22 -9.60 -11.35
C TYR A 150 13.92 -9.88 -12.11
N THR A 151 13.09 -10.75 -11.55
CA THR A 151 11.77 -11.08 -12.11
C THR A 151 10.70 -10.67 -11.10
N PRO A 152 10.24 -9.40 -11.13
CA PRO A 152 9.16 -8.94 -10.28
C PRO A 152 7.82 -9.47 -10.80
N TYR A 153 7.72 -10.78 -11.05
CA TYR A 153 6.42 -11.35 -11.35
C TYR A 153 5.58 -11.33 -10.10
N ARG A 154 4.54 -10.50 -10.15
CA ARG A 154 3.43 -10.49 -9.21
C ARG A 154 2.70 -11.82 -9.31
N ASN A 155 3.07 -12.76 -8.45
CA ASN A 155 2.17 -13.83 -8.09
C ASN A 155 0.90 -13.22 -7.44
N ILE A 156 -0.17 -14.01 -7.33
CA ILE A 156 -1.46 -13.57 -6.76
C ILE A 156 -1.28 -12.89 -5.41
N TYR A 157 -0.27 -13.29 -4.62
CA TYR A 157 0.06 -12.68 -3.34
C TYR A 157 0.45 -11.21 -3.47
N GLY A 158 1.28 -10.83 -4.44
CA GLY A 158 1.66 -9.42 -4.67
C GLY A 158 0.45 -8.56 -5.06
N ALA A 159 -0.42 -9.05 -5.95
CA ALA A 159 -1.63 -8.32 -6.33
C ALA A 159 -2.63 -8.17 -5.16
N VAL A 160 -2.76 -9.19 -4.31
CA VAL A 160 -3.60 -9.14 -3.10
C VAL A 160 -3.00 -8.19 -2.06
N GLN A 161 -1.68 -8.13 -1.93
CA GLN A 161 -1.01 -7.19 -1.03
C GLN A 161 -1.24 -5.74 -1.47
N ASP A 162 -1.07 -5.42 -2.75
CA ASP A 162 -1.38 -4.08 -3.27
C ASP A 162 -2.85 -3.71 -3.08
N LEU A 163 -3.75 -4.68 -3.29
CA LEU A 163 -5.17 -4.47 -3.05
C LEU A 163 -5.43 -4.18 -1.58
N LYS A 164 -4.81 -4.92 -0.66
CA LYS A 164 -4.91 -4.69 0.77
C LYS A 164 -4.40 -3.29 1.13
N GLU A 165 -3.22 -2.91 0.68
CA GLU A 165 -2.64 -1.59 0.94
C GLU A 165 -3.53 -0.46 0.39
N ASN A 166 -4.11 -0.64 -0.80
CA ASN A 166 -5.06 0.32 -1.37
C ASN A 166 -6.38 0.40 -0.59
N VAL A 167 -6.87 -0.72 -0.08
CA VAL A 167 -8.08 -0.77 0.74
C VAL A 167 -7.82 -0.11 2.10
N ASP A 168 -6.71 -0.44 2.74
CA ASP A 168 -6.30 0.15 4.03
C ASP A 168 -6.16 1.67 3.89
N ARG A 169 -5.47 2.15 2.84
CA ARG A 169 -5.36 3.59 2.56
C ARG A 169 -6.72 4.25 2.33
N LYS A 170 -7.60 3.64 1.52
CA LYS A 170 -8.95 4.19 1.29
C LYS A 170 -9.82 4.17 2.54
N PHE A 171 -9.60 3.21 3.43
CA PHE A 171 -10.29 3.12 4.70
C PHE A 171 -9.84 4.24 5.65
N ASP A 172 -8.54 4.50 5.72
CA ASP A 172 -7.99 5.61 6.49
C ASP A 172 -8.46 6.97 5.94
N GLU A 173 -8.42 7.16 4.61
CA GLU A 173 -8.97 8.37 3.95
C GLU A 173 -10.46 8.57 4.28
N LEU A 174 -11.27 7.50 4.17
CA LEU A 174 -12.69 7.57 4.51
C LEU A 174 -12.92 7.87 5.99
N LYS A 175 -12.08 7.33 6.88
CA LYS A 175 -12.18 7.57 8.32
C LYS A 175 -11.90 9.03 8.64
N GLU A 176 -10.84 9.61 8.06
CA GLU A 176 -10.51 11.02 8.23
C GLU A 176 -11.63 11.94 7.70
N ASP A 177 -12.19 11.62 6.53
CA ASP A 177 -13.32 12.36 5.95
C ASP A 177 -14.57 12.31 6.85
N VAL A 178 -14.87 11.13 7.42
CA VAL A 178 -16.01 10.96 8.33
C VAL A 178 -15.79 11.71 9.63
N ASP A 179 -14.61 11.61 10.23
CA ASP A 179 -14.27 12.32 11.47
C ASP A 179 -14.36 13.84 11.27
N THR A 180 -13.88 14.34 10.14
CA THR A 180 -13.97 15.76 9.77
C THR A 180 -15.42 16.22 9.67
N ARG A 181 -16.24 15.54 8.86
CA ARG A 181 -17.66 15.90 8.69
C ARG A 181 -18.47 15.77 9.97
N PHE A 182 -18.14 14.80 10.82
CA PHE A 182 -18.81 14.66 12.11
C PHE A 182 -18.52 15.84 13.03
N ASN A 183 -17.27 16.30 13.08
CA ASN A 183 -16.89 17.47 13.87
C ASN A 183 -17.54 18.76 13.33
N GLU A 184 -17.53 18.97 12.02
CA GLU A 184 -18.22 20.10 11.38
C GLU A 184 -19.72 20.11 11.69
N LEU A 185 -20.39 18.96 11.58
CA LEU A 185 -21.80 18.84 11.90
C LEU A 185 -22.08 19.12 13.38
N LYS A 186 -21.20 18.65 14.27
CA LYS A 186 -21.32 18.91 15.71
C LYS A 186 -21.23 20.41 16.00
N GLU A 187 -20.26 21.11 15.42
CA GLU A 187 -20.10 22.56 15.59
C GLU A 187 -21.30 23.35 15.05
N ASP A 188 -21.83 22.99 13.88
CA ASP A 188 -23.05 23.62 13.32
C ASP A 188 -24.24 23.42 14.25
N VAL A 189 -24.45 22.19 14.74
CA VAL A 189 -25.54 21.87 15.66
C VAL A 189 -25.41 22.63 16.98
N ASP A 190 -24.22 22.67 17.58
CA ASP A 190 -23.97 23.41 18.82
C ASP A 190 -24.22 24.92 18.64
N THR A 191 -23.79 25.48 17.51
CA THR A 191 -24.01 26.89 17.17
C THR A 191 -25.50 27.20 17.06
N ARG A 192 -26.23 26.41 16.27
CA ARG A 192 -27.67 26.60 16.07
C ARG A 192 -28.47 26.39 17.35
N PHE A 193 -28.04 25.46 18.21
CA PHE A 193 -28.67 25.24 19.50
C PHE A 193 -28.50 26.45 20.42
N ASN A 194 -27.29 27.02 20.48
CA ASN A 194 -27.01 28.22 21.27
C ASN A 194 -27.82 29.44 20.78
N GLU A 195 -27.91 29.63 19.46
CA GLU A 195 -28.75 30.67 18.86
C GLU A 195 -30.23 30.49 19.23
N LEU A 196 -30.75 29.26 19.15
CA LEU A 196 -32.12 28.96 19.53
C LEU A 196 -32.36 29.25 21.02
N GLN A 197 -31.43 28.88 21.90
CA GLN A 197 -31.53 29.16 23.33
C GLN A 197 -31.55 30.67 23.62
N SER A 198 -30.71 31.45 22.92
CA SER A 198 -30.71 32.92 23.02
C SER A 198 -32.04 33.52 22.59
N ASN A 199 -32.55 33.10 21.43
CA ASN A 199 -33.84 33.56 20.89
C ASN A 199 -35.01 33.22 21.83
N VAL A 200 -35.02 32.01 22.41
CA VAL A 200 -36.04 31.61 23.40
C VAL A 200 -35.95 32.47 24.66
N THR A 201 -34.75 32.80 25.13
CA THR A 201 -34.55 33.65 26.31
C THR A 201 -35.05 35.08 26.04
N ALA A 202 -34.78 35.63 24.86
CA ALA A 202 -35.28 36.93 24.44
C ALA A 202 -36.82 36.94 24.41
N LEU A 203 -37.44 35.93 23.77
CA LEU A 203 -38.90 35.78 23.73
C LEU A 203 -39.52 35.67 25.13
N GLN A 204 -38.86 34.98 26.08
CA GLN A 204 -39.32 34.90 27.47
C GLN A 204 -39.30 36.28 28.15
N SER A 205 -38.30 37.11 27.85
CA SER A 205 -38.23 38.49 28.34
C SER A 205 -39.36 39.33 27.76
N ASP A 206 -39.55 39.31 26.43
CA ASP A 206 -40.61 40.04 25.74
C ASP A 206 -42.00 39.67 26.27
N VAL A 207 -42.25 38.37 26.51
CA VAL A 207 -43.51 37.88 27.10
C VAL A 207 -43.69 38.38 28.54
N THR A 208 -42.61 38.54 29.29
CA THR A 208 -42.66 39.06 30.67
C THR A 208 -42.99 40.55 30.68
N GLU A 209 -42.39 41.32 29.77
CA GLU A 209 -42.69 42.75 29.57
C GLU A 209 -44.14 42.94 29.13
N LEU A 210 -44.60 42.20 28.11
CA LEU A 210 -45.99 42.23 27.65
C LEU A 210 -47.00 41.90 28.78
N LYS A 211 -46.67 40.97 29.69
CA LYS A 211 -47.52 40.69 30.86
C LYS A 211 -47.59 41.87 31.83
N SER A 212 -46.50 42.62 31.99
CA SER A 212 -46.46 43.84 32.79
C SER A 212 -47.34 44.91 32.17
N ASP A 213 -47.14 45.21 30.88
CA ASP A 213 -47.90 46.21 30.14
C ASP A 213 -49.41 45.92 30.17
N VAL A 214 -49.81 44.65 29.97
CA VAL A 214 -51.21 44.24 30.06
C VAL A 214 -51.78 44.43 31.47
N SER A 215 -50.96 44.23 32.51
CA SER A 215 -51.39 44.45 33.89
C SER A 215 -51.59 45.93 34.20
N GLU A 216 -50.71 46.80 33.69
CA GLU A 216 -50.83 48.26 33.80
C GLU A 216 -52.07 48.77 33.04
N LEU A 217 -52.24 48.35 31.78
CA LEU A 217 -53.44 48.66 30.99
C LEU A 217 -54.74 48.23 31.69
N LYS A 218 -54.73 47.09 32.38
CA LYS A 218 -55.89 46.63 33.15
C LYS A 218 -56.18 47.53 34.36
N SER A 219 -55.15 48.09 34.99
CA SER A 219 -55.27 49.09 36.05
C SER A 219 -55.87 50.38 35.50
N ASP A 220 -55.30 50.93 34.43
CA ASP A 220 -55.76 52.15 33.77
C ASP A 220 -57.22 52.07 33.35
N VAL A 221 -57.63 50.94 32.75
CA VAL A 221 -59.04 50.72 32.38
C VAL A 221 -59.95 50.67 33.60
N SER A 222 -59.48 50.13 34.73
CA SER A 222 -60.26 50.09 35.98
C SER A 222 -60.42 51.48 36.59
N GLU A 223 -59.38 52.31 36.53
CA GLU A 223 -59.42 53.72 36.94
C GLU A 223 -60.35 54.54 36.04
N LEU A 224 -60.23 54.40 34.72
CA LEU A 224 -61.13 55.03 33.74
C LEU A 224 -62.59 54.65 34.00
N LYS A 225 -62.88 53.36 34.24
CA LYS A 225 -64.23 52.89 34.56
C LYS A 225 -64.77 53.55 35.84
N SER A 226 -63.92 53.73 36.85
CA SER A 226 -64.27 54.41 38.10
C SER A 226 -64.54 55.89 37.86
N GLY A 227 -63.69 56.57 37.09
CA GLY A 227 -63.86 57.98 36.71
C GLY A 227 -65.15 58.24 35.92
N VAL A 228 -65.47 57.40 34.94
CA VAL A 228 -66.73 57.47 34.17
C VAL A 228 -67.95 57.26 35.09
N SER A 229 -67.86 56.33 36.03
CA SER A 229 -68.94 56.09 37.00
C SER A 229 -69.19 57.32 37.89
N ALA A 230 -68.13 57.96 38.38
CA ALA A 230 -68.22 59.20 39.15
C ALA A 230 -68.83 60.35 38.33
N LEU A 231 -68.38 60.53 37.07
CA LEU A 231 -68.93 61.54 36.17
C LEU A 231 -70.43 61.34 35.93
N ASN A 232 -70.87 60.09 35.71
CA ASN A 232 -72.28 59.76 35.56
C ASN A 232 -73.11 60.14 36.80
N VAL A 233 -72.59 59.88 38.01
CA VAL A 233 -73.25 60.30 39.27
C VAL A 233 -73.36 61.83 39.33
N THR A 234 -72.27 62.55 39.07
CA THR A 234 -72.27 64.02 39.06
C THR A 234 -73.27 64.58 38.05
N MET A 235 -73.32 64.02 36.84
CA MET A 235 -74.28 64.44 35.81
C MET A 235 -75.73 64.22 36.25
N GLY A 236 -76.03 63.08 36.90
CA GLY A 236 -77.34 62.81 37.49
C GLY A 236 -77.76 63.87 38.52
N LEU A 237 -76.86 64.23 39.43
CA LEU A 237 -77.10 65.29 40.42
C LEU A 237 -77.33 66.67 39.77
N VAL A 238 -76.57 67.02 38.73
CA VAL A 238 -76.75 68.27 37.99
C VAL A 238 -78.12 68.32 37.30
N LEU A 239 -78.56 67.22 36.68
CA LEU A 239 -79.88 67.12 36.07
C LEU A 239 -81.01 67.29 37.09
N GLU A 240 -80.88 66.69 38.28
CA GLU A 240 -81.83 66.90 39.38
C GLU A 240 -81.90 68.35 39.83
N LEU A 241 -80.75 69.03 39.97
CA LEU A 241 -80.68 70.43 40.35
C LEU A 241 -81.31 71.35 39.28
N LEU A 242 -81.04 71.10 38.00
CA LEU A 242 -81.65 71.84 36.89
C LEU A 242 -83.18 71.67 36.88
N ASN A 243 -83.67 70.45 37.06
CA ASN A 243 -85.11 70.17 37.15
C ASN A 243 -85.77 70.86 38.36
N LYS A 244 -85.05 71.03 39.48
CA LYS A 244 -85.55 71.80 40.63
C LYS A 244 -85.62 73.31 40.37
N LYS A 245 -84.70 73.87 39.56
CA LYS A 245 -84.66 75.31 39.25
C LYS A 245 -85.61 75.75 38.14
N LEU A 246 -86.03 74.83 37.27
CA LEU A 246 -86.95 75.09 36.15
C LEU A 246 -88.44 74.94 36.54
N LYS A 247 -88.73 74.47 37.76
CA LYS A 247 -90.07 74.45 38.37
C LYS A 247 -90.29 75.68 39.23
#